data_AF-A0A0K1JWF2-F1
#
_entry.id   AF-A0A0K1JWF2-F1
#
_cell.length_a   1.000
_cell.length_b   1.000
_cell.length_c   1.000
_cell.angle_alpha   90.00
_cell.angle_beta   90.00
_cell.angle_gamma   90.00
#
_symmetry.space_group_name_H-M   'P 1'
#
loop_
_entity.id
_entity.type
_entity.pdbx_description
1 polymer ?
#
loop_
_entity_poly.entity_id
_entity_poly.type
_entity_poly.pdbx_seq_one_letter_code
_entity_poly.pdbx_strand_id
1 'polypeptide(L)'
;MYALKVRINDGAPIVAGADDLAVLNAIINCVGTLGAETKPDGAGQAVDLHLSIGGLTARKDDAADEHLRWLSMHPLQVGDTVKVQLIETSAADAPSSGEEAAQRQRDEKEYFEHCKRVYLELKDQYEA
;
A
#
# COMPACT_ATOMS: atom_id res chain seq x y z
N MET A 1 4.32 -2.62 -20.49
CA MET A 1 4.11 -2.88 -19.05
C MET A 1 2.63 -3.07 -18.73
N TYR A 2 2.33 -3.74 -17.62
CA TYR A 2 1.01 -3.69 -16.99
C TYR A 2 0.87 -2.38 -16.20
N ALA A 3 -0.29 -1.73 -16.29
CA ALA A 3 -0.57 -0.47 -15.60
C ALA A 3 -2.00 -0.44 -15.05
N LEU A 4 -2.22 0.39 -14.03
CA LEU A 4 -3.54 0.72 -13.50
C LEU A 4 -3.97 2.08 -14.04
N LYS A 5 -5.01 2.08 -14.88
CA LYS A 5 -5.71 3.30 -15.26
C LYS A 5 -6.82 3.57 -14.26
N VAL A 6 -6.62 4.56 -13.41
CA VAL A 6 -7.52 4.92 -12.31
C VAL A 6 -8.20 6.24 -12.62
N ARG A 7 -9.53 6.28 -12.47
CA ARG A 7 -10.32 7.49 -12.65
C ARG A 7 -11.29 7.66 -11.49
N ILE A 8 -11.38 8.88 -10.98
CA ILE A 8 -12.32 9.30 -9.94
C ILE A 8 -13.41 10.11 -10.62
N ASN A 9 -14.66 9.66 -10.52
CA ASN A 9 -15.81 10.25 -11.18
C ASN A 9 -15.56 10.45 -12.69
N ASP A 10 -15.79 11.66 -13.19
CA ASP A 10 -15.54 12.06 -14.58
C ASP A 10 -14.22 12.83 -14.77
N GLY A 11 -13.33 12.76 -13.77
CA GLY A 11 -12.00 13.38 -13.82
C GLY A 11 -11.06 12.72 -14.83
N ALA A 12 -9.93 13.39 -15.08
CA ALA A 12 -8.87 12.84 -15.90
C ALA A 12 -8.33 11.53 -15.28
N PRO A 13 -8.11 10.47 -16.08
CA PRO A 13 -7.53 9.24 -15.57
C PRO A 13 -6.05 9.42 -15.28
N ILE A 14 -5.57 8.79 -14.21
CA ILE A 14 -4.17 8.58 -13.90
C ILE A 14 -3.78 7.19 -14.42
N VAL A 15 -2.70 7.09 -15.19
CA VAL A 15 -2.13 5.83 -15.64
C VAL A 15 -0.88 5.54 -14.83
N ALA A 16 -1.01 4.69 -13.80
CA ALA A 16 0.08 4.29 -12.93
C ALA A 16 0.74 3.01 -13.43
N GLY A 17 2.04 3.05 -13.70
CA GLY A 17 2.84 1.91 -14.11
C GLY A 17 4.29 2.30 -14.38
N ALA A 18 5.19 1.34 -14.24
CA ALA A 18 6.59 1.44 -14.66
C ALA A 18 7.11 0.04 -15.02
N ASP A 19 8.17 -0.04 -15.83
CA ASP A 19 8.73 -1.31 -16.31
C ASP A 19 9.51 -2.07 -15.22
N ASP A 20 9.90 -1.40 -14.16
CA ASP A 20 10.68 -1.93 -13.04
C ASP A 20 9.83 -2.20 -11.79
N LEU A 21 8.51 -2.33 -11.90
CA LEU A 21 7.64 -2.64 -10.76
C LEU A 21 7.59 -4.12 -10.40
N ALA A 22 7.67 -4.41 -9.10
CA ALA A 22 7.26 -5.70 -8.52
C ALA A 22 5.87 -5.63 -7.86
N VAL A 23 5.43 -4.44 -7.44
CA VAL A 23 4.11 -4.22 -6.86
C VAL A 23 3.48 -2.99 -7.49
N LEU A 24 2.20 -3.08 -7.81
CA LEU A 24 1.38 -1.96 -8.26
C LEU A 24 -0.01 -2.08 -7.60
N ASN A 25 -0.49 -1.00 -6.99
CA ASN A 25 -1.74 -1.00 -6.26
C ASN A 25 -2.53 0.31 -6.40
N ALA A 26 -3.85 0.18 -6.20
CA ALA A 26 -4.76 1.28 -5.94
C ALA A 26 -5.59 0.87 -4.72
N ILE A 27 -5.48 1.63 -3.62
CA ILE A 27 -6.03 1.28 -2.31
C ILE A 27 -7.01 2.36 -1.89
N ILE A 28 -8.27 1.96 -1.69
CA ILE A 28 -9.29 2.80 -1.05
C ILE A 28 -9.28 2.50 0.44
N ASN A 29 -8.98 3.51 1.24
CA ASN A 29 -9.03 3.44 2.70
C ASN A 29 -10.32 4.07 3.20
N CYS A 30 -10.95 3.41 4.17
CA CYS A 30 -12.05 3.92 4.97
C CYS A 30 -11.69 3.60 6.42
N VAL A 31 -11.34 4.62 7.20
CA VAL A 31 -10.73 4.45 8.54
C VAL A 31 -11.55 5.24 9.56
N GLY A 32 -11.84 4.61 10.70
CA GLY A 32 -12.59 5.22 11.81
C GLY A 32 -13.67 4.29 12.35
N THR A 33 -14.68 4.86 13.02
CA THR A 33 -15.84 4.12 13.52
C THR A 33 -16.85 3.90 12.37
N LEU A 34 -16.70 2.80 11.62
CA LEU A 34 -17.43 2.60 10.35
C LEU A 34 -18.83 2.00 10.50
N GLY A 35 -19.19 1.52 11.68
CA GLY A 35 -20.50 0.90 11.94
C GLY A 35 -20.87 0.95 13.41
N ALA A 36 -22.15 0.72 13.70
CA ALA A 36 -22.72 0.85 15.05
C ALA A 36 -22.04 -0.06 16.09
N GLU A 37 -21.54 -1.22 15.67
CA GLU A 37 -20.85 -2.19 16.52
C GLU A 37 -19.33 -1.96 16.60
N THR A 38 -18.81 -0.92 15.94
CA THR A 38 -17.38 -0.61 15.99
C THR A 38 -17.06 0.00 17.35
N LYS A 39 -16.06 -0.56 18.05
CA LYS A 39 -15.57 0.01 19.30
C LYS A 39 -15.10 1.45 19.04
N PRO A 40 -15.64 2.47 19.74
CA PRO A 40 -15.19 3.84 19.57
C PRO A 40 -13.72 3.96 19.95
N ASP A 41 -12.96 4.73 19.17
CA ASP A 41 -11.56 5.08 19.46
C ASP A 41 -11.40 6.07 20.62
N GLY A 42 -12.50 6.53 21.21
CA GLY A 42 -12.55 7.48 22.33
C GLY A 42 -12.28 8.94 21.93
N ALA A 43 -11.83 9.19 20.69
CA ALA A 43 -11.53 10.52 20.18
C ALA A 43 -12.68 11.12 19.34
N GLY A 44 -13.71 10.33 19.03
CA GLY A 44 -14.82 10.78 18.18
C GLY A 44 -14.34 11.18 16.78
N GLN A 45 -13.27 10.53 16.31
CA GLN A 45 -12.61 10.88 15.06
C GLN A 45 -13.56 10.65 13.88
N ALA A 46 -13.66 11.66 13.01
CA ALA A 46 -14.42 11.54 11.78
C ALA A 46 -13.86 10.42 10.90
N VAL A 47 -14.73 9.73 10.17
CA VAL A 47 -14.32 8.72 9.20
C VAL A 47 -13.45 9.37 8.12
N ASP A 48 -12.25 8.84 7.94
CA ASP A 48 -11.30 9.25 6.90
C ASP A 48 -11.43 8.31 5.70
N LEU A 49 -11.81 8.88 4.56
CA LEU A 49 -11.99 8.21 3.29
C LEU A 49 -11.00 8.78 2.29
N HIS A 50 -10.09 7.95 1.78
CA HIS A 50 -9.13 8.41 0.79
C HIS A 50 -8.62 7.30 -0.13
N LEU A 51 -8.15 7.69 -1.32
CA LEU A 51 -7.51 6.82 -2.31
C LEU A 51 -6.00 7.07 -2.33
N SER A 52 -5.23 5.98 -2.43
CA SER A 52 -3.81 6.04 -2.78
C SER A 52 -3.51 5.12 -3.97
N ILE A 53 -2.60 5.54 -4.83
CA ILE A 53 -2.09 4.76 -5.96
C ILE A 53 -0.57 4.75 -5.85
N GLY A 54 -0.01 3.56 -5.75
CA GLY A 54 1.42 3.40 -5.55
C GLY A 54 1.96 2.09 -6.08
N GLY A 55 3.27 1.96 -6.00
CA GLY A 55 4.00 0.77 -6.40
C GLY A 55 5.31 0.64 -5.65
N LEU A 56 5.93 -0.53 -5.79
CA LEU A 56 7.27 -0.81 -5.31
C LEU A 56 8.08 -1.31 -6.50
N THR A 57 9.21 -0.66 -6.77
CA THR A 57 10.13 -1.14 -7.80
C THR A 57 10.83 -2.42 -7.34
N ALA A 58 11.31 -3.20 -8.29
CA ALA A 58 12.31 -4.27 -8.13
C ALA A 58 13.36 -4.07 -9.22
N ARG A 59 14.34 -3.22 -8.93
CA ARG A 59 15.33 -2.79 -9.91
C ARG A 59 16.44 -3.84 -10.08
N LYS A 60 17.04 -3.84 -11.26
CA LYS A 60 18.20 -4.68 -11.57
C LYS A 60 19.47 -4.08 -10.98
N ASP A 61 20.54 -4.88 -11.00
CA ASP A 61 21.92 -4.43 -10.72
C ASP A 61 22.11 -3.81 -9.32
N ASP A 62 21.41 -4.36 -8.31
CA ASP A 62 21.45 -3.92 -6.91
C ASP A 62 21.10 -2.43 -6.70
N ALA A 63 20.41 -1.81 -7.66
CA ALA A 63 19.85 -0.48 -7.47
C ALA A 63 18.78 -0.51 -6.37
N ALA A 64 18.77 0.52 -5.52
CA ALA A 64 17.80 0.61 -4.44
C ALA A 64 16.37 0.67 -4.98
N ASP A 65 15.50 -0.14 -4.38
CA ASP A 65 14.07 -0.12 -4.69
C ASP A 65 13.42 1.14 -4.13
N GLU A 66 12.33 1.57 -4.75
CA GLU A 66 11.59 2.77 -4.38
C GLU A 66 10.10 2.49 -4.25
N HIS A 67 9.50 3.11 -3.24
CA HIS A 67 8.06 3.29 -3.15
C HIS A 67 7.66 4.45 -4.06
N LEU A 68 7.07 4.13 -5.21
CA LEU A 68 6.52 5.11 -6.13
C LEU A 68 5.08 5.45 -5.75
N ARG A 69 4.72 6.74 -5.82
CA ARG A 69 3.36 7.22 -5.59
C ARG A 69 2.90 8.02 -6.80
N TRP A 70 1.75 7.66 -7.34
CA TRP A 70 1.06 8.48 -8.35
C TRP A 70 0.02 9.37 -7.70
N LEU A 71 -0.64 8.87 -6.66
CA LEU A 71 -1.65 9.59 -5.90
C LEU A 71 -1.51 9.21 -4.43
N SER A 72 -1.46 10.20 -3.53
CA SER A 72 -1.33 9.97 -2.09
C SER A 72 -2.46 10.65 -1.34
N MET A 73 -3.17 9.88 -0.52
CA MET A 73 -4.23 10.39 0.37
C MET A 73 -5.23 11.33 -0.31
N HIS A 74 -5.66 11.00 -1.53
CA HIS A 74 -6.67 11.79 -2.21
C HIS A 74 -8.01 11.63 -1.49
N PRO A 75 -8.61 12.69 -0.93
CA PRO A 75 -9.84 12.58 -0.17
C PRO A 75 -10.98 12.09 -1.05
N LEU A 76 -11.79 11.19 -0.51
CA LEU A 76 -13.00 10.68 -1.14
C LEU A 76 -14.23 11.05 -0.31
N GLN A 77 -15.38 11.09 -0.97
CA GLN A 77 -16.68 11.30 -0.35
C GLN A 77 -17.64 10.17 -0.66
N VAL A 78 -18.64 9.97 0.20
CA VAL A 78 -19.72 9.02 -0.07
C VAL A 78 -20.45 9.45 -1.34
N GLY A 79 -20.55 8.53 -2.30
CA GLY A 79 -21.13 8.77 -3.62
C GLY A 79 -20.09 8.89 -4.73
N ASP A 80 -18.80 9.07 -4.40
CA ASP A 80 -17.75 9.02 -5.41
C ASP A 80 -17.64 7.64 -6.06
N THR A 81 -17.30 7.64 -7.36
CA THR A 81 -17.03 6.43 -8.13
C THR A 81 -15.56 6.36 -8.50
N VAL A 82 -14.87 5.33 -8.04
CA VAL A 82 -13.49 5.03 -8.45
C VAL A 82 -13.51 3.88 -9.47
N LYS A 83 -13.10 4.16 -10.71
CA LYS A 83 -12.95 3.15 -11.76
C LYS A 83 -11.47 2.80 -11.92
N VAL A 84 -11.14 1.55 -11.65
CA VAL A 84 -9.80 0.98 -11.86
C VAL A 84 -9.84 0.03 -13.06
N GLN A 85 -8.97 0.24 -14.03
CA GLN A 85 -8.81 -0.64 -15.19
C GLN A 85 -7.37 -1.15 -15.24
N LEU A 86 -7.21 -2.47 -15.32
CA LEU A 86 -5.92 -3.09 -15.66
C LEU A 86 -5.73 -2.98 -17.17
N ILE A 87 -4.61 -2.40 -17.60
CA ILE A 87 -4.28 -2.22 -19.01
C ILE A 87 -2.85 -2.66 -19.30
N GLU A 88 -2.59 -3.02 -20.55
CA GLU A 88 -1.24 -3.08 -21.11
C GLU A 88 -0.98 -1.79 -21.89
N THR A 89 0.17 -1.17 -21.66
CA THR A 89 0.54 0.09 -22.31
C THR A 89 2.07 0.19 -22.44
N SER A 90 2.53 1.04 -23.37
CA SER A 90 3.94 1.44 -23.50
C SER A 90 4.25 2.77 -22.81
N ALA A 91 3.22 3.47 -22.30
CA ALA A 91 3.37 4.76 -21.60
C ALA A 91 2.47 4.84 -20.37
N ALA A 92 3.01 5.41 -19.28
CA ALA A 92 2.31 5.74 -18.05
C ALA A 92 2.68 7.18 -17.63
N ASP A 93 1.90 7.73 -16.71
CA ASP A 93 2.19 9.01 -16.09
C ASP A 93 3.40 8.88 -15.16
N ALA A 94 4.16 9.96 -15.00
CA ALA A 94 5.25 10.00 -14.03
C ALA A 94 4.70 9.95 -12.60
N PRO A 95 5.34 9.23 -11.66
CA PRO A 95 4.96 9.28 -10.26
C PRO A 95 5.14 10.70 -9.70
N SER A 96 4.26 11.10 -8.78
CA SER A 96 4.34 12.37 -8.08
C SER A 96 5.41 12.39 -6.99
N SER A 97 5.76 11.23 -6.44
CA SER A 97 6.93 11.07 -5.56
C SER A 97 7.51 9.65 -5.60
N GLY A 98 8.76 9.54 -5.15
CA GLY A 98 9.48 8.29 -4.94
C GLY A 98 10.28 8.38 -3.64
N GLU A 99 10.22 7.34 -2.82
CA GLU A 99 11.00 7.22 -1.58
C GLU A 99 11.78 5.91 -1.63
N GLU A 100 13.09 5.95 -1.36
CA GLU A 100 13.90 4.74 -1.27
C GLU A 100 13.26 3.77 -0.26
N ALA A 101 12.94 2.57 -0.73
CA ALA A 101 12.41 1.52 0.11
C ALA A 101 13.50 1.13 1.10
N ALA A 102 13.20 1.23 2.38
CA ALA A 102 14.13 0.80 3.42
C ALA A 102 14.54 -0.65 3.11
N GLN A 103 15.82 -0.84 2.79
CA GLN A 103 16.38 -2.18 2.73
C GLN A 103 16.17 -2.76 4.12
N ARG A 104 15.19 -3.67 4.26
CA ARG A 104 15.22 -4.62 5.36
C ARG A 104 16.50 -5.41 5.11
N GLN A 105 17.60 -4.99 5.74
CA GLN A 105 18.62 -5.94 6.11
C GLN A 105 17.84 -7.00 6.87
N ARG A 106 17.61 -8.15 6.23
CA ARG A 106 17.16 -9.32 6.94
C ARG A 106 18.34 -9.66 7.82
N ASP A 107 18.39 -9.07 9.00
CA ASP A 107 19.21 -9.62 10.07
C ASP A 107 18.49 -10.91 10.46
N GLU A 108 18.70 -11.95 9.65
CA GLU A 108 18.08 -13.25 9.80
C GLU A 108 18.38 -13.82 11.19
N LYS A 109 19.49 -13.40 11.79
CA LYS A 109 19.87 -13.72 13.16
C LYS A 109 18.98 -12.99 14.17
N GLU A 110 18.75 -11.68 14.01
CA GLU A 110 17.85 -10.94 14.90
C GLU A 110 16.40 -11.46 14.80
N TYR A 111 15.94 -11.77 13.58
CA TYR A 111 14.62 -12.39 13.35
C TYR A 111 14.52 -13.78 13.97
N PHE A 112 15.55 -14.62 13.80
CA PHE A 112 15.62 -15.94 14.40
C PHE A 112 15.59 -15.88 15.93
N GLU A 113 16.40 -15.01 16.55
CA GLU A 113 16.43 -14.86 18.01
C GLU A 113 15.10 -14.31 18.56
N HIS A 114 14.45 -13.42 17.82
CA HIS A 114 13.09 -12.97 18.16
C HIS A 114 12.09 -14.15 18.17
N CYS A 115 12.03 -14.92 17.09
CA CYS A 115 11.13 -16.08 16.99
C CYS A 115 11.43 -17.14 18.06
N LYS A 116 12.71 -17.42 18.33
CA LYS A 116 13.14 -18.35 19.36
C LYS A 116 12.70 -17.93 20.75
N ARG A 117 12.81 -16.64 21.10
CA ARG A 117 12.34 -16.11 22.38
C ARG A 117 10.83 -16.28 22.54
N VAL A 118 10.06 -15.87 21.54
CA VAL A 118 8.59 -16.00 21.55
C VAL A 118 8.17 -17.47 21.67
N TYR A 119 8.84 -18.38 20.95
CA TYR A 119 8.60 -19.81 21.07
C TYR A 119 8.85 -20.32 22.48
N LEU A 120 9.97 -19.96 23.12
CA LEU A 120 10.28 -20.40 24.48
C LEU A 120 9.30 -19.88 25.53
N GLU A 121 8.80 -18.65 25.38
CA GLU A 121 7.77 -18.07 26.27
C GLU A 121 6.43 -18.78 26.16
N LEU A 122 6.08 -19.25 24.96
CA LEU A 122 4.80 -19.89 24.67
C LEU A 122 4.87 -21.42 24.71
N LYS A 123 6.05 -22.00 24.88
CA LYS A 123 6.28 -23.44 24.75
C LYS A 123 5.35 -24.27 25.65
N ASP A 124 5.24 -23.89 26.91
CA ASP A 124 4.45 -24.62 27.91
C ASP A 124 2.94 -24.56 27.62
N GLN A 125 2.48 -23.56 26.84
CA GLN A 125 1.09 -23.41 26.45
C GLN A 125 0.71 -24.30 25.25
N TYR A 126 1.65 -24.56 24.34
CA TYR A 126 1.36 -25.20 23.05
C TYR A 126 1.94 -26.61 22.88
N GLU A 127 2.87 -27.03 23.74
CA GLU A 127 3.51 -28.35 23.67
C GLU A 127 3.27 -29.24 24.91
N ALA A 128 2.38 -28.82 25.82
CA ALA A 128 1.89 -29.64 26.95
C ALA A 128 0.60 -30.37 26.61
#